data_AF-A0A1V5SHT4-F1
#
_entry.id   AF-A0A1V5SHT4-F1
#
_cell.length_a   1.000
_cell.length_b   1.000
_cell.length_c   1.000
_cell.angle_alpha   90.00
_cell.angle_beta   90.00
_cell.angle_gamma   90.00
#
_symmetry.space_group_name_H-M   'P 1'
#
loop_
_entity.id
_entity.type
_entity.pdbx_description
1 polymer ?
#
loop_
_entity_poly.entity_id
_entity_poly.type
_entity_poly.pdbx_seq_one_letter_code
_entity_poly.pdbx_strand_id
1 'polypeptide(L)'
;MIDERPLWAARLYTSTKFSEKENPKKEINTVFSNQERETLRTLAERVAELSCRPIENEKKDLWYRHNALESVRPLILCDPENGWNEIITEDQMLCQNNLARHWEFWLRQLIFWGESMNDDRVIEPYFDIPYVFIESDWGMQEKKIGGEGGGSYRWIAPMNDYSLIDELHFPQIEVDYEMTNHILSLAEDVVGNTLKVRLKGMWWWSLGISEIAVYLRGLEQMMYDMYDHPEELHHLMRFLRDGILAKLDYLEKNNLLCLNNTGNYVGSGGMGYSHQLPQKDFDGSHVRPIDMWGFAESQPTVGVSPALYEEFIFPYEKSILDRFGLNCYGCCELINQRWEAVKGFLNLRRVSVSPWANREDMAQKLENRYIYSLKFNPSYLAVPNLDEKFIRQEIRRYLEITKGCVVEIIMKDNNTIGNNPQNVIRWSKIAREEAENFWL
;
A
#
# COMPACT_ATOMS: atom_id res chain seq x y z
N MET A 1 8.93 -7.60 5.17
CA MET A 1 7.69 -8.15 4.61
C MET A 1 7.18 -7.12 3.65
N ILE A 2 7.08 -7.46 2.37
CA ILE A 2 6.58 -6.53 1.35
C ILE A 2 5.06 -6.52 1.51
N ASP A 3 4.43 -5.35 1.62
CA ASP A 3 2.99 -5.21 1.41
C ASP A 3 2.73 -5.53 -0.08
N GLU A 4 2.54 -6.81 -0.39
CA GLU A 4 2.43 -7.30 -1.77
C GLU A 4 1.08 -6.96 -2.41
N ARG A 5 0.18 -6.22 -1.73
CA ARG A 5 -1.21 -6.04 -2.18
C ARG A 5 -1.46 -4.98 -3.25
N PRO A 6 -0.65 -3.93 -3.38
CA PRO A 6 -0.61 -3.18 -4.63
C PRO A 6 -0.13 -4.04 -5.81
N LEU A 7 0.71 -5.04 -5.52
CA LEU A 7 1.54 -5.72 -6.50
C LEU A 7 1.02 -7.08 -6.94
N TRP A 8 0.18 -7.81 -6.20
CA TRP A 8 -0.45 -9.06 -6.70
C TRP A 8 -1.44 -8.79 -7.84
N ALA A 9 -2.27 -7.76 -7.70
CA ALA A 9 -3.17 -7.27 -8.75
C ALA A 9 -2.38 -6.60 -9.87
N ALA A 10 -1.24 -5.96 -9.60
CA ALA A 10 -0.34 -5.55 -10.67
C ALA A 10 0.28 -6.77 -11.36
N ARG A 11 0.89 -7.74 -10.66
CA ARG A 11 1.68 -8.87 -11.19
C ARG A 11 0.97 -9.75 -12.23
N LEU A 12 -0.37 -9.86 -12.20
CA LEU A 12 -1.12 -10.54 -13.27
C LEU A 12 -1.23 -9.71 -14.56
N TYR A 13 -1.18 -8.40 -14.44
CA TYR A 13 -1.31 -7.41 -15.51
C TYR A 13 0.04 -6.71 -15.80
N THR A 14 1.06 -6.99 -15.00
CA THR A 14 2.41 -6.44 -15.12
C THR A 14 3.39 -7.58 -15.27
N SER A 15 4.10 -7.61 -16.39
CA SER A 15 5.35 -8.36 -16.45
C SER A 15 6.48 -7.42 -16.06
N THR A 16 6.82 -7.36 -14.78
CA THR A 16 8.15 -6.86 -14.39
C THR A 16 9.17 -7.86 -14.92
N LYS A 17 10.19 -7.40 -15.66
CA LYS A 17 11.31 -8.23 -16.14
C LYS A 17 12.25 -8.66 -14.99
N PHE A 18 11.71 -9.25 -13.91
CA PHE A 18 12.54 -10.00 -12.97
C PHE A 18 12.81 -11.37 -13.60
N SER A 19 14.02 -11.48 -14.18
CA SER A 19 14.57 -12.64 -14.89
C SER A 19 14.19 -12.80 -16.38
N GLU A 20 15.19 -12.63 -17.25
CA GLU A 20 15.16 -13.10 -18.65
C GLU A 20 15.30 -14.63 -18.78
N LYS A 21 15.00 -15.41 -17.73
CA LYS A 21 15.05 -16.89 -17.81
C LYS A 21 13.81 -17.63 -17.35
N GLU A 22 12.86 -16.98 -16.67
CA GLU A 22 11.54 -17.56 -16.38
C GLU A 22 10.42 -16.51 -16.37
N ASN A 23 10.11 -15.91 -17.52
CA ASN A 23 8.78 -15.33 -17.72
C ASN A 23 8.49 -15.17 -19.23
N PRO A 24 8.11 -16.24 -19.96
CA PRO A 24 7.35 -16.02 -21.19
C PRO A 24 6.15 -15.16 -20.79
N LYS A 25 5.81 -14.10 -21.56
CA LYS A 25 4.59 -13.30 -21.38
C LYS A 25 3.49 -14.24 -20.90
N LYS A 26 3.13 -14.20 -19.61
CA LYS A 26 2.18 -15.16 -19.06
C LYS A 26 0.86 -14.78 -19.72
N GLU A 27 0.49 -15.53 -20.75
CA GLU A 27 -0.62 -15.17 -21.62
C GLU A 27 -1.85 -15.02 -20.73
N ILE A 28 -2.38 -13.78 -20.65
CA ILE A 28 -3.55 -13.50 -19.83
C ILE A 28 -4.73 -14.18 -20.53
N ASN A 29 -5.13 -15.34 -20.01
CA ASN A 29 -6.28 -16.05 -20.56
C ASN A 29 -7.55 -15.26 -20.21
N THR A 30 -8.19 -14.69 -21.21
CA THR A 30 -9.43 -13.92 -21.07
C THR A 30 -10.69 -14.70 -21.44
N VAL A 31 -10.58 -16.01 -21.66
CA VAL A 31 -11.73 -16.87 -21.98
C VAL A 31 -12.28 -17.46 -20.69
N PHE A 32 -13.43 -16.96 -20.26
CA PHE A 32 -14.13 -17.43 -19.07
C PHE A 32 -15.26 -18.39 -19.45
N SER A 33 -15.36 -19.49 -18.72
CA SER A 33 -16.50 -20.40 -18.79
C SER A 33 -17.78 -19.73 -18.28
N ASN A 34 -18.94 -20.30 -18.63
CA ASN A 34 -20.23 -19.80 -18.13
C ASN A 34 -20.32 -19.89 -16.59
N GLN A 35 -19.73 -20.92 -15.98
CA GLN A 35 -19.70 -21.09 -14.53
C GLN A 35 -18.88 -19.99 -13.84
N GLU A 36 -17.74 -19.60 -14.41
CA GLU A 36 -16.90 -18.51 -13.88
C GLU A 36 -17.61 -17.17 -13.97
N ARG A 37 -18.23 -16.89 -15.12
CA ARG A 37 -19.03 -15.67 -15.33
C ARG A 37 -20.17 -15.56 -14.31
N GLU A 38 -20.88 -16.66 -14.07
CA GLU A 38 -21.98 -16.70 -13.10
C GLU A 38 -21.48 -16.51 -11.66
N THR A 39 -20.36 -17.15 -11.31
CA THR A 39 -19.72 -17.00 -9.99
C THR A 39 -19.37 -15.54 -9.73
N LEU A 40 -18.71 -14.89 -10.70
CA LEU A 40 -18.30 -13.50 -10.58
C LEU A 40 -19.49 -12.54 -10.50
N ARG A 41 -20.56 -12.78 -11.26
CA ARG A 41 -21.81 -12.01 -11.18
C ARG A 41 -22.45 -12.10 -9.81
N THR A 42 -22.59 -13.32 -9.27
CA THR A 42 -23.17 -13.55 -7.95
C THR A 42 -22.38 -12.82 -6.86
N LEU A 43 -21.04 -12.89 -6.91
CA LEU A 43 -20.19 -12.18 -5.96
C LEU A 43 -20.29 -10.65 -6.13
N ALA A 44 -20.35 -10.16 -7.37
CA ALA A 44 -20.53 -8.74 -7.66
C ALA A 44 -21.88 -8.20 -7.15
N GLU A 45 -22.96 -8.97 -7.27
CA GLU A 45 -24.28 -8.65 -6.69
C GLU A 45 -24.19 -8.48 -5.18
N ARG A 46 -23.49 -9.40 -4.52
CA ARG A 46 -23.29 -9.31 -3.08
C ARG A 46 -22.49 -8.07 -2.68
N VAL A 47 -21.44 -7.73 -3.42
CA VAL A 47 -20.68 -6.48 -3.19
C VAL A 47 -21.56 -5.25 -3.39
N ALA A 48 -22.39 -5.22 -4.44
CA ALA A 48 -23.31 -4.12 -4.70
C ALA A 48 -24.31 -3.93 -3.56
N GLU A 49 -24.92 -5.01 -3.06
CA GLU A 49 -25.81 -4.98 -1.88
C GLU A 49 -25.10 -4.39 -0.65
N LEU A 50 -23.89 -4.85 -0.35
CA LEU A 50 -23.10 -4.38 0.79
C LEU A 50 -22.74 -2.90 0.66
N SER A 51 -22.42 -2.44 -0.57
CA SER A 51 -22.04 -1.06 -0.86
C SER A 51 -23.20 -0.05 -0.71
N CYS A 52 -24.45 -0.52 -0.83
CA CYS A 52 -25.65 0.31 -0.72
C CYS A 52 -26.14 0.50 0.73
N ARG A 53 -25.47 -0.10 1.72
CA ARG A 53 -25.88 0.01 3.12
C ARG A 53 -25.62 1.43 3.65
N PRO A 54 -26.50 1.99 4.51
CA PRO A 54 -26.30 3.32 5.10
C PRO A 54 -24.95 3.51 5.80
N ILE A 55 -24.45 2.47 6.48
CA ILE A 55 -23.16 2.48 7.18
C ILE A 55 -21.97 2.80 6.25
N GLU A 56 -22.05 2.48 4.96
CA GLU A 56 -20.95 2.79 4.03
C GLU A 56 -20.85 4.30 3.77
N ASN A 57 -21.97 5.03 3.82
CA ASN A 57 -21.95 6.51 3.75
C ASN A 57 -21.45 7.13 5.06
N GLU A 58 -21.80 6.54 6.21
CA GLU A 58 -21.27 6.98 7.52
C GLU A 58 -19.75 6.78 7.59
N LYS A 59 -19.24 5.64 7.13
CA LYS A 59 -17.79 5.38 7.02
C LYS A 59 -17.10 6.39 6.09
N LYS A 60 -17.70 6.73 4.94
CA LYS A 60 -17.16 7.75 4.04
C LYS A 60 -17.04 9.11 4.73
N ASP A 61 -18.11 9.57 5.40
CA ASP A 61 -18.09 10.82 6.17
C ASP A 61 -17.00 10.82 7.24
N LEU A 62 -16.90 9.73 8.00
CA LEU A 62 -15.85 9.55 9.00
C LEU A 62 -14.45 9.69 8.38
N TRP A 63 -14.19 9.05 7.23
CA TRP A 63 -12.89 9.18 6.56
C TRP A 63 -12.63 10.58 6.02
N TYR A 64 -13.62 11.27 5.45
CA TYR A 64 -13.45 12.66 5.00
C TYR A 64 -13.06 13.58 6.16
N ARG A 65 -13.75 13.46 7.30
CA ARG A 65 -13.51 14.26 8.51
C ARG A 65 -12.18 13.90 9.16
N HIS A 66 -11.87 12.61 9.31
CA HIS A 66 -10.59 12.11 9.82
C HIS A 66 -9.41 12.63 9.00
N ASN A 67 -9.50 12.53 7.67
CA ASN A 67 -8.46 13.02 6.78
C ASN A 67 -8.37 14.55 6.75
N ALA A 68 -9.43 15.26 7.13
CA ALA A 68 -9.43 16.70 7.40
C ALA A 68 -8.84 17.09 8.77
N LEU A 69 -8.38 16.11 9.57
CA LEU A 69 -7.89 16.28 10.95
C LEU A 69 -8.99 16.73 11.93
N GLU A 70 -10.25 16.49 11.61
CA GLU A 70 -11.32 16.70 12.55
C GLU A 70 -11.30 15.63 13.65
N SER A 71 -11.79 16.01 14.83
CA SER A 71 -11.92 15.08 15.94
C SER A 71 -13.09 14.12 15.65
N VAL A 72 -12.75 12.86 15.39
CA VAL A 72 -13.65 11.72 15.26
C VAL A 72 -13.14 10.57 16.11
N ARG A 73 -13.97 9.56 16.38
CA ARG A 73 -13.48 8.33 17.02
C ARG A 73 -12.32 7.73 16.20
N PRO A 74 -11.37 7.03 16.84
CA PRO A 74 -10.32 6.34 16.10
C PRO A 74 -10.92 5.44 15.01
N LEU A 75 -10.39 5.56 13.79
CA LEU A 75 -10.80 4.71 12.66
C LEU A 75 -10.01 3.41 12.66
N ILE A 76 -10.58 2.33 12.15
CA ILE A 76 -9.99 0.99 12.22
C ILE A 76 -9.85 0.43 10.83
N LEU A 77 -8.67 -0.11 10.52
CA LEU A 77 -8.47 -0.93 9.32
C LEU A 77 -7.75 -2.21 9.69
N CYS A 78 -8.32 -3.33 9.27
CA CYS A 78 -7.69 -4.63 9.36
C CYS A 78 -7.47 -5.18 7.96
N ASP A 79 -6.21 -5.42 7.64
CA ASP A 79 -5.80 -5.87 6.33
C ASP A 79 -4.70 -6.93 6.42
N PRO A 80 -5.07 -8.19 6.63
CA PRO A 80 -4.15 -9.25 7.01
C PRO A 80 -3.20 -9.71 5.90
N GLU A 81 -3.04 -8.97 4.79
CA GLU A 81 -2.05 -9.27 3.74
C GLU A 81 -2.01 -10.76 3.32
N ASN A 82 -0.90 -11.46 3.54
CA ASN A 82 -0.76 -12.86 3.19
C ASN A 82 -1.74 -13.76 3.98
N GLY A 83 -2.18 -13.31 5.17
CA GLY A 83 -3.24 -13.94 5.95
C GLY A 83 -4.60 -14.00 5.24
N TRP A 84 -4.83 -13.24 4.15
CA TRP A 84 -6.03 -13.43 3.32
C TRP A 84 -6.15 -14.85 2.75
N ASN A 85 -5.03 -15.52 2.49
CA ASN A 85 -5.01 -16.90 2.00
C ASN A 85 -5.51 -17.92 3.05
N GLU A 86 -5.57 -17.53 4.33
CA GLU A 86 -6.14 -18.34 5.41
C GLU A 86 -7.64 -18.05 5.63
N ILE A 87 -8.16 -16.96 5.03
CA ILE A 87 -9.57 -16.58 5.06
C ILE A 87 -10.28 -17.11 3.82
N ILE A 88 -9.72 -16.83 2.64
CA ILE A 88 -10.20 -17.28 1.34
C ILE A 88 -9.21 -18.34 0.88
N THR A 89 -9.51 -19.58 1.24
CA THR A 89 -8.63 -20.71 0.97
C THR A 89 -8.82 -21.24 -0.45
N GLU A 90 -7.82 -21.95 -0.96
CA GLU A 90 -7.82 -22.49 -2.32
C GLU A 90 -9.05 -23.36 -2.64
N ASP A 91 -9.53 -24.14 -1.66
CA ASP A 91 -10.71 -25.00 -1.79
C ASP A 91 -12.04 -24.22 -1.88
N GLN A 92 -12.05 -22.94 -1.51
CA GLN A 92 -13.21 -22.07 -1.67
C GLN A 92 -13.30 -21.43 -3.07
N MET A 93 -12.21 -21.44 -3.83
CA MET A 93 -12.14 -20.82 -5.15
C MET A 93 -12.83 -21.69 -6.19
N LEU A 94 -13.80 -21.11 -6.91
CA LEU A 94 -14.60 -21.82 -7.90
C LEU A 94 -14.05 -21.63 -9.31
N CYS A 95 -13.47 -20.47 -9.61
CA CYS A 95 -12.88 -20.17 -10.89
C CYS A 95 -11.58 -20.98 -11.10
N GLN A 96 -11.27 -21.27 -12.36
CA GLN A 96 -10.07 -22.03 -12.75
C GLN A 96 -9.12 -21.16 -13.59
N ASN A 97 -9.69 -20.26 -14.40
CA ASN A 97 -8.95 -19.26 -15.14
C ASN A 97 -8.23 -18.30 -14.17
N ASN A 98 -6.94 -18.04 -14.38
CA ASN A 98 -6.12 -17.22 -13.49
C ASN A 98 -6.67 -15.79 -13.28
N LEU A 99 -7.18 -15.14 -14.34
CA LEU A 99 -7.77 -13.81 -14.25
C LEU A 99 -9.12 -13.85 -13.53
N ALA A 100 -9.98 -14.81 -13.86
CA ALA A 100 -11.27 -14.98 -13.18
C ALA A 100 -11.09 -15.29 -11.68
N ARG A 101 -10.11 -16.14 -11.33
CA ARG A 101 -9.74 -16.44 -9.94
C ARG A 101 -9.28 -15.21 -9.18
N HIS A 102 -8.50 -14.36 -9.82
CA HIS A 102 -8.07 -13.10 -9.23
C HIS A 102 -9.27 -12.18 -8.93
N TRP A 103 -10.20 -12.04 -9.87
CA TRP A 103 -11.44 -11.28 -9.67
C TRP A 103 -12.31 -11.89 -8.58
N GLU A 104 -12.44 -13.21 -8.54
CA GLU A 104 -13.18 -13.91 -7.49
C GLU A 104 -12.57 -13.65 -6.11
N PHE A 105 -11.24 -13.77 -5.97
CA PHE A 105 -10.55 -13.54 -4.71
C PHE A 105 -10.78 -12.11 -4.21
N TRP A 106 -10.62 -11.13 -5.10
CA TRP A 106 -10.90 -9.72 -4.79
C TRP A 106 -12.34 -9.48 -4.32
N LEU A 107 -13.33 -10.00 -5.04
CA LEU A 107 -14.75 -9.84 -4.67
C LEU A 107 -15.05 -10.53 -3.32
N ARG A 108 -14.47 -11.70 -3.06
CA ARG A 108 -14.59 -12.39 -1.77
C ARG A 108 -13.95 -11.61 -0.63
N GLN A 109 -12.82 -10.93 -0.85
CA GLN A 109 -12.24 -10.02 0.15
C GLN A 109 -13.21 -8.87 0.49
N LEU A 110 -13.79 -8.23 -0.54
CA LEU A 110 -14.79 -7.16 -0.35
C LEU A 110 -16.01 -7.65 0.44
N ILE A 111 -16.51 -8.84 0.13
CA ILE A 111 -17.62 -9.46 0.86
C ILE A 111 -17.23 -9.73 2.32
N PHE A 112 -16.05 -10.32 2.56
CA PHE A 112 -15.58 -10.57 3.93
C PHE A 112 -15.41 -9.28 4.74
N TRP A 113 -14.86 -8.21 4.15
CA TRP A 113 -14.80 -6.90 4.79
C TRP A 113 -16.19 -6.37 5.13
N GLY A 114 -17.13 -6.46 4.19
CA GLY A 114 -18.49 -5.94 4.37
C GLY A 114 -19.32 -6.73 5.38
N GLU A 115 -19.13 -8.04 5.49
CA GLU A 115 -19.95 -8.92 6.32
C GLU A 115 -19.34 -9.24 7.67
N SER A 116 -18.02 -9.43 7.73
CA SER A 116 -17.36 -10.11 8.85
C SER A 116 -16.26 -9.27 9.51
N MET A 117 -15.44 -8.55 8.74
CA MET A 117 -14.31 -7.81 9.31
C MET A 117 -14.77 -6.70 10.26
N ASN A 118 -15.85 -5.99 9.93
CA ASN A 118 -16.44 -4.93 10.76
C ASN A 118 -15.48 -3.76 11.10
N ASP A 119 -14.47 -3.53 10.25
CA ASP A 119 -13.60 -2.36 10.32
C ASP A 119 -14.22 -1.15 9.59
N ASP A 120 -13.46 -0.06 9.45
CA ASP A 120 -13.90 1.16 8.75
C ASP A 120 -13.61 1.15 7.26
N ARG A 121 -13.25 0.01 6.66
CA ARG A 121 -13.15 -0.07 5.21
C ARG A 121 -14.55 0.15 4.60
N VAL A 122 -14.59 1.04 3.61
CA VAL A 122 -15.80 1.30 2.84
C VAL A 122 -15.93 0.28 1.72
N ILE A 123 -17.10 -0.34 1.59
CA ILE A 123 -17.44 -1.17 0.43
C ILE A 123 -18.04 -0.26 -0.65
N GLU A 124 -17.43 -0.23 -1.82
CA GLU A 124 -17.85 0.63 -2.94
C GLU A 124 -18.38 -0.18 -4.12
N PRO A 125 -19.34 0.37 -4.91
CA PRO A 125 -19.90 -0.30 -6.08
C PRO A 125 -18.98 -0.19 -7.30
N TYR A 126 -17.68 -0.36 -7.11
CA TYR A 126 -16.66 -0.18 -8.16
C TYR A 126 -15.89 -1.47 -8.42
N PHE A 127 -15.59 -1.71 -9.69
CA PHE A 127 -14.72 -2.79 -10.13
C PHE A 127 -13.57 -2.21 -10.95
N ASP A 128 -12.42 -2.03 -10.29
CA ASP A 128 -11.27 -1.35 -10.87
C ASP A 128 -10.39 -2.35 -11.63
N ILE A 129 -10.14 -2.06 -12.91
CA ILE A 129 -9.23 -2.79 -13.79
C ILE A 129 -7.93 -1.99 -13.91
N PRO A 130 -6.75 -2.58 -13.62
CA PRO A 130 -5.48 -1.91 -13.83
C PRO A 130 -5.08 -1.92 -15.31
N TYR A 131 -4.12 -1.08 -15.65
CA TYR A 131 -3.44 -1.17 -16.95
C TYR A 131 -2.65 -2.48 -17.04
N VAL A 132 -2.64 -3.08 -18.24
CA VAL A 132 -1.64 -4.08 -18.59
C VAL A 132 -0.41 -3.36 -19.09
N PHE A 133 0.74 -3.58 -18.46
CA PHE A 133 1.97 -2.88 -18.83
C PHE A 133 3.24 -3.67 -18.53
N ILE A 134 4.33 -3.23 -19.12
CA ILE A 134 5.69 -3.65 -18.81
C ILE A 134 6.41 -2.44 -18.24
N GLU A 135 7.08 -2.63 -17.12
CA GLU A 135 8.05 -1.66 -16.60
C GLU A 135 9.44 -2.30 -16.67
N SER A 136 10.37 -1.63 -17.36
CA SER A 136 11.77 -2.06 -17.38
C SER A 136 12.42 -1.86 -16.03
N ASP A 137 13.58 -2.48 -15.84
CA ASP A 137 14.36 -2.31 -14.63
C ASP A 137 15.22 -1.04 -14.65
N TRP A 138 16.12 -0.95 -13.68
CA TRP A 138 17.09 0.13 -13.53
C TRP A 138 18.39 -0.13 -14.32
N GLY A 139 18.43 -1.10 -15.23
CA GLY A 139 19.63 -1.54 -15.97
C GLY A 139 20.42 -2.65 -15.28
N MET A 140 20.08 -2.96 -14.04
CA MET A 140 20.72 -4.02 -13.25
C MET A 140 19.70 -4.82 -12.47
N GLN A 141 20.02 -6.09 -12.24
CA GLN A 141 19.15 -7.06 -11.57
C GLN A 141 19.90 -7.78 -10.46
N GLU A 142 19.34 -7.78 -9.26
CA GLU A 142 19.87 -8.60 -8.18
C GLU A 142 19.66 -10.08 -8.43
N LYS A 143 20.58 -10.90 -7.90
CA LYS A 143 20.40 -12.35 -7.92
C LYS A 143 19.85 -12.82 -6.58
N LYS A 144 18.54 -13.14 -6.56
CA LYS A 144 17.89 -13.77 -5.40
C LYS A 144 18.38 -15.21 -5.19
N ILE A 145 18.59 -15.59 -3.93
CA ILE A 145 19.00 -16.93 -3.49
C ILE A 145 18.08 -17.35 -2.34
N GLY A 146 17.30 -18.41 -2.57
CA GLY A 146 16.30 -18.92 -1.63
C GLY A 146 14.95 -18.19 -1.74
N GLY A 147 14.07 -18.46 -0.77
CA GLY A 147 12.73 -17.87 -0.70
C GLY A 147 11.64 -18.70 -1.39
N GLU A 148 11.93 -19.95 -1.72
CA GLU A 148 10.96 -20.91 -2.21
C GLU A 148 9.83 -21.09 -1.19
N GLY A 149 8.59 -21.18 -1.67
CA GLY A 149 7.42 -21.37 -0.81
C GLY A 149 7.16 -20.25 0.20
N GLY A 150 7.66 -19.03 -0.05
CA GLY A 150 7.50 -17.89 0.87
C GLY A 150 8.51 -17.83 2.01
N GLY A 151 9.60 -18.61 1.92
CA GLY A 151 10.67 -18.61 2.90
C GLY A 151 11.54 -17.33 2.88
N SER A 152 12.48 -17.25 3.83
CA SER A 152 13.51 -16.21 3.84
C SER A 152 14.46 -16.37 2.65
N TYR A 153 14.99 -15.26 2.14
CA TYR A 153 15.98 -15.24 1.07
C TYR A 153 17.08 -14.22 1.34
N ARG A 154 18.14 -14.32 0.55
CA ARG A 154 19.16 -13.27 0.39
C ARG A 154 19.28 -12.89 -1.07
N TRP A 155 19.92 -11.77 -1.37
CA TRP A 155 20.23 -11.38 -2.74
C TRP A 155 21.71 -11.03 -2.87
N ILE A 156 22.22 -11.15 -4.09
CA ILE A 156 23.53 -10.59 -4.48
C ILE A 156 23.23 -9.30 -5.22
N ALA A 157 23.67 -8.19 -4.64
CA ALA A 157 23.56 -6.86 -5.23
C ALA A 157 24.42 -6.77 -6.51
N PRO A 158 23.90 -6.24 -7.62
CA PRO A 158 24.61 -6.20 -8.89
C PRO A 158 25.69 -5.11 -8.95
N MET A 159 25.52 -3.98 -8.25
CA MET A 159 26.43 -2.84 -8.29
C MET A 159 27.50 -2.92 -7.19
N ASN A 160 28.52 -3.74 -7.42
CA ASN A 160 29.64 -3.91 -6.49
C ASN A 160 30.68 -2.76 -6.56
N ASP A 161 30.68 -1.96 -7.62
CA ASP A 161 31.55 -0.80 -7.82
C ASP A 161 30.73 0.38 -8.39
N TYR A 162 31.02 1.61 -7.94
CA TYR A 162 30.37 2.82 -8.44
C TYR A 162 30.75 3.17 -9.88
N SER A 163 31.81 2.61 -10.44
CA SER A 163 32.11 2.74 -11.88
C SER A 163 31.00 2.15 -12.77
N LEU A 164 30.15 1.28 -12.22
CA LEU A 164 29.02 0.69 -12.93
C LEU A 164 27.77 1.58 -12.94
N ILE A 165 27.78 2.73 -12.25
CA ILE A 165 26.60 3.60 -12.15
C ILE A 165 26.10 4.07 -13.52
N ASP A 166 27.01 4.22 -14.49
CA ASP A 166 26.69 4.60 -15.87
C ASP A 166 25.97 3.50 -16.67
N GLU A 167 25.93 2.27 -16.16
CA GLU A 167 25.13 1.18 -16.72
C GLU A 167 23.67 1.22 -16.27
N LEU A 168 23.35 2.03 -15.25
CA LEU A 168 21.97 2.23 -14.82
C LEU A 168 21.19 3.04 -15.86
N HIS A 169 19.90 2.77 -15.95
CA HIS A 169 18.95 3.59 -16.72
C HIS A 169 17.65 3.78 -15.96
N PHE A 170 16.87 4.78 -16.34
CA PHE A 170 15.53 4.97 -15.77
C PHE A 170 14.60 3.86 -16.27
N PRO A 171 13.72 3.33 -15.41
CA PRO A 171 12.64 2.45 -15.83
C PRO A 171 11.77 3.09 -16.92
N GLN A 172 11.41 2.31 -17.92
CA GLN A 172 10.50 2.69 -19.00
C GLN A 172 9.21 1.88 -18.88
N ILE A 173 8.08 2.56 -19.07
CA ILE A 173 6.74 1.95 -19.03
C ILE A 173 6.21 1.83 -20.45
N GLU A 174 5.75 0.63 -20.79
CA GLU A 174 5.04 0.34 -22.04
C GLU A 174 3.67 -0.25 -21.70
N VAL A 175 2.59 0.44 -22.07
CA VAL A 175 1.22 0.01 -21.80
C VAL A 175 0.66 -0.79 -22.98
N ASP A 176 0.17 -1.98 -22.70
CA ASP A 176 -0.59 -2.79 -23.65
C ASP A 176 -2.06 -2.36 -23.62
N TYR A 177 -2.38 -1.30 -24.38
CA TYR A 177 -3.73 -0.75 -24.46
C TYR A 177 -4.74 -1.73 -25.08
N GLU A 178 -4.30 -2.59 -25.99
CA GLU A 178 -5.19 -3.59 -26.61
C GLU A 178 -5.68 -4.59 -25.57
N MET A 179 -4.74 -5.21 -24.83
CA MET A 179 -5.09 -6.14 -23.76
C MET A 179 -5.83 -5.43 -22.61
N THR A 180 -5.42 -4.21 -22.25
CA THR A 180 -6.11 -3.40 -21.22
C THR A 180 -7.59 -3.20 -21.59
N ASN A 181 -7.86 -2.75 -22.82
CA ASN A 181 -9.23 -2.50 -23.28
C ASN A 181 -10.05 -3.78 -23.43
N HIS A 182 -9.39 -4.88 -23.82
CA HIS A 182 -10.03 -6.20 -23.91
C HIS A 182 -10.48 -6.72 -22.54
N ILE A 183 -9.60 -6.65 -21.53
CA ILE A 183 -9.93 -6.99 -20.14
C ILE A 183 -11.01 -6.06 -19.59
N LEU A 184 -10.92 -4.76 -19.86
CA LEU A 184 -11.93 -3.79 -19.43
C LEU A 184 -13.31 -4.14 -20.00
N SER A 185 -13.37 -4.46 -21.30
CA SER A 185 -14.61 -4.88 -21.98
C SER A 185 -15.14 -6.19 -21.43
N LEU A 186 -14.26 -7.15 -21.12
CA LEU A 186 -14.63 -8.39 -20.47
C LEU A 186 -15.22 -8.15 -19.07
N ALA A 187 -14.62 -7.26 -18.28
CA ALA A 187 -15.12 -6.91 -16.96
C ALA A 187 -16.52 -6.26 -17.06
N GLU A 188 -16.73 -5.35 -18.01
CA GLU A 188 -18.05 -4.75 -18.28
C GLU A 188 -19.10 -5.81 -18.65
N ASP A 189 -18.76 -6.77 -19.51
CA ASP A 189 -19.66 -7.87 -19.92
C ASP A 189 -19.97 -8.86 -18.76
N VAL A 190 -19.01 -9.07 -17.85
CA VAL A 190 -19.19 -9.99 -16.73
C VAL A 190 -19.94 -9.31 -15.58
N VAL A 191 -19.48 -8.16 -15.07
CA VAL A 191 -19.97 -7.54 -13.83
C VAL A 191 -20.56 -6.13 -14.00
N GLY A 192 -20.49 -5.53 -15.19
CA GLY A 192 -20.84 -4.12 -15.44
C GLY A 192 -22.31 -3.76 -15.22
N ASN A 193 -23.21 -4.75 -15.25
CA ASN A 193 -24.62 -4.56 -14.89
C ASN A 193 -24.84 -4.28 -13.39
N THR A 194 -23.84 -4.59 -12.56
CA THR A 194 -23.97 -4.64 -11.10
C THR A 194 -22.99 -3.71 -10.40
N LEU A 195 -21.73 -3.70 -10.84
CA LEU A 195 -20.68 -2.81 -10.35
C LEU A 195 -20.23 -1.89 -11.47
N LYS A 196 -19.92 -0.63 -11.14
CA LYS A 196 -19.34 0.29 -12.12
C LYS A 196 -17.88 -0.09 -12.36
N VAL A 197 -17.60 -0.60 -13.56
CA VAL A 197 -16.23 -0.93 -13.97
C VAL A 197 -15.47 0.37 -14.30
N ARG A 198 -14.21 0.43 -13.91
CA ARG A 198 -13.34 1.60 -14.14
C ARG A 198 -11.95 1.14 -14.53
N LEU A 199 -11.31 1.85 -15.46
CA LEU A 199 -9.88 1.74 -15.65
C LEU A 199 -9.18 2.59 -14.60
N LYS A 200 -8.38 1.96 -13.72
CA LYS A 200 -7.68 2.65 -12.64
C LYS A 200 -6.28 2.06 -12.43
N GLY A 201 -5.27 2.85 -12.74
CA GLY A 201 -3.87 2.44 -12.59
C GLY A 201 -3.37 2.48 -11.14
N MET A 202 -2.49 1.54 -10.80
CA MET A 202 -1.66 1.58 -9.61
C MET A 202 -0.21 1.36 -10.03
N TRP A 203 0.59 2.43 -9.97
CA TRP A 203 1.95 2.47 -10.53
C TRP A 203 3.05 2.31 -9.49
N TRP A 204 2.69 2.38 -8.22
CA TRP A 204 3.58 2.23 -7.08
C TRP A 204 2.79 1.82 -5.84
N TRP A 205 3.46 1.09 -4.96
CA TRP A 205 3.01 0.93 -3.57
C TRP A 205 3.62 2.02 -2.68
N SER A 206 4.87 2.40 -2.94
CA SER A 206 5.67 3.43 -2.26
C SER A 206 6.58 4.08 -3.29
N LEU A 207 6.91 5.36 -3.08
CA LEU A 207 7.95 6.10 -3.83
C LEU A 207 9.26 6.24 -3.02
N GLY A 208 9.42 5.42 -1.98
CA GLY A 208 10.65 5.33 -1.20
C GLY A 208 11.84 4.87 -2.05
N ILE A 209 12.97 5.55 -1.90
CA ILE A 209 14.16 5.28 -2.74
C ILE A 209 15.04 4.19 -2.13
N SER A 210 15.00 4.07 -0.81
CA SER A 210 15.97 3.26 -0.07
C SER A 210 15.93 1.77 -0.41
N GLU A 211 14.76 1.20 -0.72
CA GLU A 211 14.66 -0.20 -1.14
C GLU A 211 15.40 -0.44 -2.46
N ILE A 212 15.22 0.44 -3.44
CA ILE A 212 15.88 0.35 -4.75
C ILE A 212 17.40 0.43 -4.58
N ALA A 213 17.88 1.40 -3.80
CA ALA A 213 19.30 1.55 -3.50
C ALA A 213 19.89 0.30 -2.83
N VAL A 214 19.16 -0.29 -1.88
CA VAL A 214 19.58 -1.49 -1.15
C VAL A 214 19.62 -2.73 -2.04
N TYR A 215 18.69 -2.90 -2.99
CA TYR A 215 18.74 -4.00 -3.95
C TYR A 215 19.91 -3.86 -4.94
N LEU A 216 20.18 -2.63 -5.41
CA LEU A 216 21.27 -2.36 -6.35
C LEU A 216 22.66 -2.46 -5.70
N ARG A 217 22.84 -1.85 -4.52
CA ARG A 217 24.15 -1.71 -3.86
C ARG A 217 24.41 -2.71 -2.74
N GLY A 218 23.34 -3.20 -2.10
CA GLY A 218 23.39 -4.01 -0.88
C GLY A 218 23.29 -3.14 0.37
N LEU A 219 22.50 -3.59 1.36
CA LEU A 219 22.23 -2.83 2.58
C LEU A 219 23.50 -2.52 3.37
N GLU A 220 24.32 -3.54 3.62
CA GLU A 220 25.56 -3.39 4.38
C GLU A 220 26.54 -2.43 3.69
N GLN A 221 26.71 -2.57 2.37
CA GLN A 221 27.59 -1.69 1.61
C GLN A 221 27.09 -0.26 1.58
N MET A 222 25.79 -0.05 1.40
CA MET A 222 25.18 1.28 1.48
C MET A 222 25.43 1.94 2.85
N MET A 223 25.44 1.16 3.95
CA MET A 223 25.75 1.69 5.28
C MET A 223 27.23 2.06 5.44
N TYR A 224 28.16 1.32 4.84
CA TYR A 224 29.58 1.70 4.80
C TYR A 224 29.82 2.91 3.89
N ASP A 225 29.18 2.96 2.73
CA ASP A 225 29.32 4.02 1.73
C ASP A 225 28.93 5.40 2.29
N MET A 226 28.04 5.49 3.28
CA MET A 226 27.74 6.75 3.98
C MET A 226 28.99 7.40 4.61
N TYR A 227 30.03 6.63 4.90
CA TYR A 227 31.30 7.11 5.44
C TYR A 227 32.44 7.03 4.42
N ASP A 228 32.54 5.89 3.72
CA ASP A 228 33.68 5.59 2.85
C ASP A 228 33.53 6.17 1.45
N HIS A 229 32.29 6.31 0.96
CA HIS A 229 31.94 6.75 -0.41
C HIS A 229 30.72 7.70 -0.46
N PRO A 230 30.71 8.80 0.34
CA PRO A 230 29.52 9.62 0.52
C PRO A 230 29.09 10.34 -0.77
N GLU A 231 30.04 10.81 -1.58
CA GLU A 231 29.74 11.54 -2.82
C GLU A 231 29.11 10.62 -3.88
N GLU A 232 29.63 9.40 -3.99
CA GLU A 232 29.13 8.37 -4.90
C GLU A 232 27.75 7.87 -4.46
N LEU A 233 27.53 7.66 -3.15
CA LEU A 233 26.21 7.34 -2.64
C LEU A 233 25.21 8.47 -2.91
N HIS A 234 25.60 9.73 -2.70
CA HIS A 234 24.78 10.88 -3.07
C HIS A 234 24.48 10.93 -4.57
N HIS A 235 25.42 10.50 -5.42
CA HIS A 235 25.20 10.40 -6.86
C HIS A 235 24.15 9.33 -7.19
N LEU A 236 24.24 8.14 -6.59
CA LEU A 236 23.22 7.10 -6.73
C LEU A 236 21.84 7.61 -6.29
N MET A 237 21.75 8.25 -5.13
CA MET A 237 20.48 8.76 -4.62
C MET A 237 19.88 9.87 -5.50
N ARG A 238 20.72 10.74 -6.10
CA ARG A 238 20.28 11.71 -7.14
C ARG A 238 19.71 11.00 -8.35
N PHE A 239 20.42 9.99 -8.87
CA PHE A 239 20.02 9.23 -10.05
C PHE A 239 18.65 8.55 -9.83
N LEU A 240 18.48 7.87 -8.69
CA LEU A 240 17.22 7.19 -8.36
C LEU A 240 16.06 8.18 -8.19
N ARG A 241 16.28 9.31 -7.51
CA ARG A 241 15.29 10.39 -7.41
C ARG A 241 14.87 10.86 -8.80
N ASP A 242 15.83 11.15 -9.67
CA ASP A 242 15.58 11.69 -11.01
C ASP A 242 14.81 10.67 -11.87
N GLY A 243 15.10 9.37 -11.73
CA GLY A 243 14.35 8.30 -12.38
C GLY A 243 12.90 8.19 -11.90
N ILE A 244 12.64 8.32 -10.59
CA ILE A 244 11.28 8.33 -10.06
C ILE A 244 10.51 9.58 -10.53
N LEU A 245 11.17 10.75 -10.54
CA LEU A 245 10.56 11.98 -11.07
C LEU A 245 10.24 11.85 -12.56
N ALA A 246 11.14 11.27 -13.35
CA ALA A 246 10.90 10.99 -14.77
C ALA A 246 9.72 10.02 -14.98
N LYS A 247 9.58 8.99 -14.12
CA LYS A 247 8.41 8.10 -14.11
C LYS A 247 7.12 8.88 -13.83
N LEU A 248 7.11 9.74 -12.82
CA LEU A 248 5.93 10.58 -12.51
C LEU A 248 5.58 11.50 -13.68
N ASP A 249 6.56 12.16 -14.28
CA ASP A 249 6.35 13.04 -15.43
C ASP A 249 5.82 12.27 -16.65
N TYR A 250 6.31 11.05 -16.90
CA TYR A 250 5.79 10.18 -17.94
C TYR A 250 4.32 9.81 -17.68
N LEU A 251 3.99 9.39 -16.45
CA LEU A 251 2.63 8.98 -16.11
C LEU A 251 1.63 10.15 -16.19
N GLU A 252 2.02 11.32 -15.72
CA GLU A 252 1.24 12.56 -15.84
C GLU A 252 1.03 12.92 -17.31
N LYS A 253 2.11 13.08 -18.09
CA LYS A 253 2.07 13.46 -19.51
C LYS A 253 1.22 12.52 -20.37
N ASN A 254 1.16 11.24 -20.04
CA ASN A 254 0.41 10.23 -20.79
C ASN A 254 -1.00 9.95 -20.21
N ASN A 255 -1.49 10.75 -19.25
CA ASN A 255 -2.81 10.55 -18.60
C ASN A 255 -2.99 9.16 -17.97
N LEU A 256 -1.93 8.64 -17.38
CA LEU A 256 -1.93 7.31 -16.75
C LEU A 256 -2.21 7.39 -15.24
N LEU A 257 -2.11 8.57 -14.63
CA LEU A 257 -2.43 8.78 -13.23
C LEU A 257 -3.95 8.73 -12.97
N CYS A 258 -4.33 8.31 -11.76
CA CYS A 258 -5.72 8.22 -11.33
C CYS A 258 -5.87 8.80 -9.93
N LEU A 259 -6.97 9.53 -9.68
CA LEU A 259 -7.25 10.06 -8.36
C LEU A 259 -7.36 8.93 -7.32
N ASN A 260 -6.71 9.14 -6.17
CA ASN A 260 -6.71 8.24 -5.03
C ASN A 260 -7.34 8.89 -3.78
N ASN A 261 -8.27 9.83 -4.00
CA ASN A 261 -8.93 10.64 -2.98
C ASN A 261 -10.29 10.09 -2.50
N THR A 262 -10.57 8.81 -2.76
CA THR A 262 -11.81 8.10 -2.34
C THR A 262 -11.47 6.81 -1.58
N GLY A 263 -12.18 5.69 -1.81
CA GLY A 263 -11.93 4.38 -1.19
C GLY A 263 -10.61 3.69 -1.56
N ASN A 264 -9.59 4.45 -1.96
CA ASN A 264 -8.26 3.94 -2.19
C ASN A 264 -7.50 3.78 -0.87
N TYR A 265 -6.78 2.67 -0.74
CA TYR A 265 -5.76 2.53 0.28
C TYR A 265 -4.61 3.50 -0.04
N VAL A 266 -4.15 4.24 0.96
CA VAL A 266 -3.10 5.26 0.82
C VAL A 266 -2.12 5.19 1.99
N GLY A 267 -0.86 5.49 1.74
CA GLY A 267 0.19 5.31 2.75
C GLY A 267 0.45 3.84 3.04
N SER A 268 0.88 3.56 4.27
CA SER A 268 0.97 2.20 4.80
C SER A 268 -0.13 1.91 5.83
N GLY A 269 -1.22 2.69 5.76
CA GLY A 269 -2.41 2.62 6.61
C GLY A 269 -3.36 3.75 6.23
N GLY A 270 -4.67 3.46 6.18
CA GLY A 270 -5.72 4.44 5.98
C GLY A 270 -6.34 4.50 4.57
N MET A 271 -7.45 5.22 4.45
CA MET A 271 -8.21 5.41 3.20
C MET A 271 -8.07 6.84 2.67
N GLY A 272 -8.27 7.02 1.37
CA GLY A 272 -7.92 8.25 0.63
C GLY A 272 -8.98 9.36 0.64
N TYR A 273 -10.18 9.14 1.19
CA TYR A 273 -11.29 10.11 1.18
C TYR A 273 -10.85 11.51 1.60
N SER A 274 -10.88 12.47 0.67
CA SER A 274 -10.48 13.85 0.96
C SER A 274 -11.27 14.84 0.11
N HIS A 275 -11.70 15.95 0.74
CA HIS A 275 -12.23 17.12 0.03
C HIS A 275 -11.14 18.15 -0.32
N GLN A 276 -9.90 17.94 0.14
CA GLN A 276 -8.75 18.78 -0.22
C GLN A 276 -8.08 18.34 -1.53
N LEU A 277 -8.40 17.14 -2.00
CA LEU A 277 -7.95 16.59 -3.27
C LEU A 277 -9.17 16.24 -4.14
N PRO A 278 -9.10 16.41 -5.47
CA PRO A 278 -8.01 17.02 -6.23
C PRO A 278 -7.86 18.52 -5.92
N GLN A 279 -6.84 19.19 -6.48
CA GLN A 279 -6.66 20.62 -6.27
C GLN A 279 -7.82 21.42 -6.88
N LYS A 280 -8.02 22.66 -6.40
CA LYS A 280 -9.11 23.54 -6.87
C LYS A 280 -9.03 23.87 -8.36
N ASP A 281 -7.82 23.82 -8.94
CA ASP A 281 -7.54 24.09 -10.35
C ASP A 281 -7.57 22.82 -11.22
N PHE A 282 -7.93 21.66 -10.67
CA PHE A 282 -8.06 20.42 -11.42
C PHE A 282 -9.14 20.52 -12.51
N ASP A 283 -8.80 20.15 -13.73
CA ASP A 283 -9.66 20.29 -14.91
C ASP A 283 -10.74 19.21 -15.06
N GLY A 284 -10.72 18.19 -14.18
CA GLY A 284 -11.66 17.06 -14.21
C GLY A 284 -11.19 15.84 -15.01
N SER A 285 -10.02 15.91 -15.67
CA SER A 285 -9.56 14.89 -16.62
C SER A 285 -8.07 14.55 -16.52
N HIS A 286 -7.19 15.56 -16.43
CA HIS A 286 -5.75 15.38 -16.42
C HIS A 286 -5.22 15.32 -14.99
N VAL A 287 -5.10 14.10 -14.44
CA VAL A 287 -4.63 13.90 -13.07
C VAL A 287 -3.14 14.19 -12.96
N ARG A 288 -2.78 15.07 -12.03
CA ARG A 288 -1.39 15.41 -11.70
C ARG A 288 -1.03 14.85 -10.33
N PRO A 289 0.26 14.65 -9.99
CA PRO A 289 0.68 14.27 -8.65
C PRO A 289 0.12 15.19 -7.55
N ILE A 290 0.01 16.49 -7.80
CA ILE A 290 -0.51 17.46 -6.83
C ILE A 290 -2.00 17.23 -6.50
N ASP A 291 -2.74 16.52 -7.35
CA ASP A 291 -4.14 16.15 -7.16
C ASP A 291 -4.31 14.83 -6.38
N MET A 292 -3.20 14.20 -5.98
CA MET A 292 -3.17 12.87 -5.37
C MET A 292 -2.53 12.88 -3.98
N TRP A 293 -2.81 11.80 -3.23
CA TRP A 293 -2.01 11.39 -2.09
C TRP A 293 -0.68 10.79 -2.56
N GLY A 294 0.43 11.27 -2.01
CA GLY A 294 1.77 10.70 -2.14
C GLY A 294 2.12 9.81 -0.94
N PHE A 295 3.09 8.92 -1.13
CA PHE A 295 3.60 8.05 -0.07
C PHE A 295 5.03 7.60 -0.34
N ALA A 296 5.86 7.67 0.70
CA ALA A 296 7.18 7.05 0.75
C ALA A 296 7.46 6.47 2.14
N GLU A 297 8.43 5.58 2.22
CA GLU A 297 8.96 5.00 3.44
C GLU A 297 10.44 4.69 3.28
N SER A 298 11.13 4.45 4.39
CA SER A 298 12.50 3.98 4.36
C SER A 298 12.75 2.90 5.41
N GLN A 299 12.05 1.77 5.27
CA GLN A 299 12.17 0.62 6.15
C GLN A 299 13.57 -0.02 6.15
N PRO A 300 14.25 -0.22 4.99
CA PRO A 300 15.55 -0.88 4.96
C PRO A 300 16.61 -0.16 5.80
N THR A 301 16.46 1.15 5.96
CA THR A 301 17.44 1.98 6.66
C THR A 301 17.20 2.07 8.16
N VAL A 302 16.31 1.29 8.78
CA VAL A 302 15.97 1.43 10.22
C VAL A 302 17.18 1.45 11.18
N GLY A 303 18.30 0.83 10.79
CA GLY A 303 19.57 0.86 11.53
C GLY A 303 20.47 2.07 11.29
N VAL A 304 20.10 2.98 10.38
CA VAL A 304 20.80 4.22 10.05
C VAL A 304 20.40 5.33 11.01
N SER A 305 21.38 6.09 11.51
CA SER A 305 21.16 7.18 12.45
C SER A 305 20.27 8.28 11.86
N PRO A 306 19.56 9.08 12.68
CA PRO A 306 18.74 10.18 12.19
C PRO A 306 19.48 11.19 11.30
N ALA A 307 20.72 11.54 11.66
CA ALA A 307 21.54 12.49 10.89
C ALA A 307 21.90 11.94 9.51
N LEU A 308 22.29 10.66 9.43
CA LEU A 308 22.59 10.01 8.15
C LEU A 308 21.34 9.81 7.30
N TYR A 309 20.19 9.53 7.93
CA TYR A 309 18.91 9.51 7.21
C TYR A 309 18.58 10.90 6.63
N GLU A 310 18.75 11.96 7.42
CA GLU A 310 18.52 13.35 6.99
C GLU A 310 19.44 13.79 5.85
N GLU A 311 20.66 13.26 5.80
CA GLU A 311 21.65 13.55 4.76
C GLU A 311 21.43 12.70 3.49
N PHE A 312 21.38 11.38 3.64
CA PHE A 312 21.48 10.46 2.50
C PHE A 312 20.13 10.04 1.93
N ILE A 313 19.02 10.17 2.67
CA ILE A 313 17.71 9.65 2.25
C ILE A 313 16.68 10.76 2.09
N PHE A 314 16.45 11.52 3.17
CA PHE A 314 15.37 12.49 3.27
C PHE A 314 15.32 13.50 2.10
N PRO A 315 16.41 14.15 1.66
CA PRO A 315 16.34 15.21 0.66
C PRO A 315 15.83 14.69 -0.70
N TYR A 316 16.14 13.43 -1.00
CA TYR A 316 15.77 12.76 -2.23
C TYR A 316 14.30 12.35 -2.24
N GLU A 317 13.83 11.73 -1.15
CA GLU A 317 12.41 11.42 -0.98
C GLU A 317 11.56 12.70 -0.92
N LYS A 318 12.10 13.77 -0.31
CA LYS A 318 11.41 15.05 -0.20
C LYS A 318 11.13 15.65 -1.57
N SER A 319 12.12 15.60 -2.46
CA SER A 319 11.98 16.10 -3.83
C SER A 319 10.85 15.40 -4.60
N ILE A 320 10.56 14.14 -4.27
CA ILE A 320 9.46 13.37 -4.87
C ILE A 320 8.14 13.71 -4.19
N LEU A 321 8.07 13.63 -2.86
CA LEU A 321 6.82 13.84 -2.12
C LEU A 321 6.31 15.28 -2.21
N ASP A 322 7.18 16.28 -2.38
CA ASP A 322 6.78 17.67 -2.56
C ASP A 322 5.92 17.90 -3.82
N ARG A 323 5.85 16.93 -4.76
CA ARG A 323 4.95 16.96 -5.93
C ARG A 323 3.49 16.71 -5.58
N PHE A 324 3.19 16.15 -4.40
CA PHE A 324 1.86 15.65 -4.02
C PHE A 324 1.07 16.62 -3.14
N GLY A 325 -0.25 16.59 -3.28
CA GLY A 325 -1.14 17.53 -2.57
C GLY A 325 -1.38 17.17 -1.11
N LEU A 326 -1.29 15.88 -0.76
CA LEU A 326 -1.23 15.37 0.60
C LEU A 326 -0.26 14.20 0.65
N ASN A 327 0.50 14.06 1.74
CA ASN A 327 1.50 13.00 1.87
C ASN A 327 1.27 12.11 3.08
N CYS A 328 1.54 10.82 2.87
CA CYS A 328 1.75 9.85 3.92
C CYS A 328 3.25 9.56 4.03
N TYR A 329 3.76 9.30 5.23
CA TYR A 329 5.13 8.84 5.40
C TYR A 329 5.24 7.71 6.42
N GLY A 330 6.10 6.76 6.09
CA GLY A 330 6.56 5.70 6.96
C GLY A 330 5.82 4.38 6.80
N CYS A 331 6.44 3.30 7.30
CA CYS A 331 5.85 1.98 7.40
C CYS A 331 6.23 1.26 8.71
N CYS A 332 7.37 0.55 8.73
CA CYS A 332 7.85 -0.24 9.87
C CYS A 332 9.02 0.41 10.62
N GLU A 333 9.58 1.49 10.11
CA GLU A 333 10.72 2.19 10.69
C GLU A 333 10.41 2.90 12.03
N LEU A 334 11.47 3.25 12.75
CA LEU A 334 11.44 3.98 14.02
C LEU A 334 11.25 5.48 13.77
N ILE A 335 10.05 5.86 13.34
CA ILE A 335 9.77 7.22 12.86
C ILE A 335 10.05 8.30 13.92
N ASN A 336 9.94 7.95 15.20
CA ASN A 336 10.17 8.85 16.32
C ASN A 336 11.60 9.42 16.37
N GLN A 337 12.58 8.67 15.89
CA GLN A 337 13.97 9.14 15.82
C GLN A 337 14.22 10.06 14.62
N ARG A 338 13.42 9.92 13.55
CA ARG A 338 13.56 10.66 12.29
C ARG A 338 12.61 11.85 12.17
N TRP A 339 11.79 12.09 13.20
CA TRP A 339 10.69 13.05 13.13
C TRP A 339 11.12 14.45 12.70
N GLU A 340 12.30 14.90 13.15
CA GLU A 340 12.80 16.23 12.84
C GLU A 340 13.00 16.47 11.34
N ALA A 341 13.46 15.45 10.61
CA ALA A 341 13.54 15.48 9.15
C ALA A 341 12.15 15.27 8.53
N VAL A 342 11.43 14.22 8.96
CA VAL A 342 10.15 13.79 8.37
C VAL A 342 9.09 14.90 8.40
N LYS A 343 9.00 15.71 9.46
CA LYS A 343 8.06 16.84 9.52
C LYS A 343 8.31 17.92 8.46
N GLY A 344 9.46 17.86 7.77
CA GLY A 344 9.84 18.73 6.66
C GLY A 344 9.22 18.35 5.31
N PHE A 345 8.56 17.19 5.17
CA PHE A 345 7.79 16.88 3.96
C PHE A 345 6.60 17.83 3.80
N LEU A 346 6.42 18.40 2.60
CA LEU A 346 5.27 19.26 2.35
C LEU A 346 3.97 18.46 2.41
N ASN A 347 2.90 19.10 2.90
CA ASN A 347 1.57 18.52 2.99
C ASN A 347 1.50 17.15 3.71
N LEU A 348 2.47 16.84 4.58
CA LEU A 348 2.45 15.62 5.37
C LEU A 348 1.18 15.61 6.24
N ARG A 349 0.38 14.57 6.06
CA ARG A 349 -0.93 14.43 6.70
C ARG A 349 -1.04 13.18 7.54
N ARG A 350 -0.41 12.07 7.11
CA ARG A 350 -0.45 10.81 7.83
C ARG A 350 0.94 10.27 8.12
N VAL A 351 1.16 9.85 9.35
CA VAL A 351 2.44 9.30 9.80
C VAL A 351 2.19 7.90 10.34
N SER A 352 2.82 6.92 9.70
CA SER A 352 2.80 5.53 10.17
C SER A 352 3.68 5.37 11.40
N VAL A 353 3.07 5.03 12.53
CA VAL A 353 3.78 4.75 13.78
C VAL A 353 3.77 3.25 14.03
N SER A 354 4.91 2.63 13.72
CA SER A 354 5.14 1.19 13.84
C SER A 354 5.09 0.71 15.31
N PRO A 355 4.93 -0.59 15.56
CA PRO A 355 4.97 -1.14 16.92
C PRO A 355 6.32 -1.04 17.61
N TRP A 356 7.38 -0.70 16.89
CA TRP A 356 8.73 -0.55 17.45
C TRP A 356 9.07 0.90 17.81
N ALA A 357 8.33 1.88 17.29
CA ALA A 357 8.54 3.29 17.59
C ALA A 357 8.11 3.64 19.03
N ASN A 358 8.73 4.68 19.61
CA ASN A 358 8.27 5.25 20.88
C ASN A 358 6.95 6.01 20.65
N ARG A 359 5.84 5.41 21.09
CA ARG A 359 4.47 5.88 20.79
C ARG A 359 4.08 7.11 21.61
N GLU A 360 4.53 7.18 22.86
CA GLU A 360 4.33 8.32 23.74
C GLU A 360 5.03 9.58 23.19
N ASP A 361 6.27 9.43 22.73
CA ASP A 361 7.04 10.49 22.06
C ASP A 361 6.36 10.91 20.76
N MET A 362 5.87 9.96 19.94
CA MET A 362 5.12 10.30 18.74
C MET A 362 3.80 11.01 19.02
N ALA A 363 3.08 10.64 20.08
CA ALA A 363 1.82 11.29 20.42
C ALA A 363 2.05 12.78 20.73
N GLN A 364 3.12 13.10 21.46
CA GLN A 364 3.54 14.49 21.75
C GLN A 364 4.01 15.24 20.51
N LYS A 365 4.61 14.54 19.54
CA LYS A 365 5.11 15.13 18.29
C LYS A 365 4.03 15.41 17.26
N LEU A 366 3.05 14.50 17.13
CA LEU A 366 1.99 14.57 16.12
C LEU A 366 0.81 15.42 16.57
N GLU A 367 0.37 15.24 17.83
CA GLU A 367 -0.82 15.89 18.39
C GLU A 367 -2.02 15.78 17.43
N ASN A 368 -2.83 16.84 17.30
CA ASN A 368 -3.92 16.94 16.32
C ASN A 368 -3.49 17.53 14.97
N ARG A 369 -2.18 17.65 14.70
CA ARG A 369 -1.64 18.25 13.47
C ARG A 369 -1.41 17.25 12.35
N TYR A 370 -1.35 15.98 12.69
CA TYR A 370 -1.17 14.86 11.78
C TYR A 370 -2.07 13.69 12.20
N ILE A 371 -2.36 12.81 11.25
CA ILE A 371 -2.96 11.52 11.53
C ILE A 371 -1.88 10.61 12.11
N TYR A 372 -2.11 10.18 13.34
CA TYR A 372 -1.38 9.12 14.02
C TYR A 372 -1.91 7.78 13.50
N SER A 373 -1.19 7.16 12.56
CA SER A 373 -1.51 5.83 12.06
C SER A 373 -0.85 4.77 12.95
N LEU A 374 -1.61 4.33 13.96
CA LEU A 374 -1.18 3.43 15.03
C LEU A 374 -1.19 1.98 14.55
N LYS A 375 -0.02 1.44 14.23
CA LYS A 375 0.12 0.04 13.79
C LYS A 375 0.37 -0.92 14.94
N PHE A 376 -0.44 -1.97 15.04
CA PHE A 376 -0.23 -3.05 16.00
C PHE A 376 0.74 -4.10 15.48
N ASN A 377 1.34 -4.87 16.39
CA ASN A 377 2.24 -5.95 16.00
C ASN A 377 1.44 -7.08 15.31
N PRO A 378 1.74 -7.44 14.05
CA PRO A 378 1.03 -8.51 13.35
C PRO A 378 1.11 -9.86 14.05
N SER A 379 2.16 -10.11 14.83
CA SER A 379 2.34 -11.39 15.54
C SER A 379 1.24 -11.67 16.55
N TYR A 380 0.48 -10.65 16.95
CA TYR A 380 -0.68 -10.80 17.84
C TYR A 380 -1.79 -11.65 17.23
N LEU A 381 -1.92 -11.70 15.90
CA LEU A 381 -2.91 -12.53 15.20
C LEU A 381 -2.32 -13.86 14.71
N ALA A 382 -1.00 -14.03 14.75
CA ALA A 382 -0.29 -15.22 14.28
C ALA A 382 -0.35 -16.38 15.29
N VAL A 383 -1.54 -16.66 15.84
CA VAL A 383 -1.76 -17.65 16.90
C VAL A 383 -3.03 -18.45 16.62
N PRO A 384 -3.14 -19.72 17.02
CA PRO A 384 -4.37 -20.49 16.80
C PRO A 384 -5.60 -19.89 17.51
N ASN A 385 -5.40 -19.23 18.65
CA ASN A 385 -6.45 -18.60 19.44
C ASN A 385 -5.99 -17.21 19.92
N LEU A 386 -6.80 -16.18 19.65
CA LEU A 386 -6.52 -14.80 20.06
C LEU A 386 -6.63 -14.62 21.58
N ASP A 387 -5.62 -13.99 22.20
CA ASP A 387 -5.74 -13.50 23.58
C ASP A 387 -6.51 -12.17 23.60
N GLU A 388 -7.84 -12.25 23.57
CA GLU A 388 -8.71 -11.07 23.54
C GLU A 388 -8.50 -10.11 24.71
N LYS A 389 -8.11 -10.63 25.88
CA LYS A 389 -7.88 -9.80 27.08
C LYS A 389 -6.62 -8.97 26.90
N PHE A 390 -5.52 -9.57 26.43
CA PHE A 390 -4.29 -8.87 26.11
C PHE A 390 -4.53 -7.82 25.01
N ILE A 391 -5.20 -8.19 23.92
CA ILE A 391 -5.49 -7.27 22.81
C ILE A 391 -6.27 -6.05 23.27
N ARG A 392 -7.31 -6.25 24.08
CA ARG A 392 -8.11 -5.15 24.63
C ARG A 392 -7.27 -4.23 25.51
N GLN A 393 -6.44 -4.80 26.38
CA GLN A 393 -5.55 -4.03 27.26
C GLN A 393 -4.53 -3.21 26.47
N GLU A 394 -3.91 -3.80 25.45
CA GLU A 394 -2.96 -3.10 24.59
C GLU A 394 -3.64 -1.98 23.81
N ILE A 395 -4.78 -2.24 23.16
CA ILE A 395 -5.50 -1.20 22.40
C ILE A 395 -5.87 -0.04 23.32
N ARG A 396 -6.48 -0.32 24.48
CA ARG A 396 -6.84 0.71 25.45
C ARG A 396 -5.63 1.53 25.89
N ARG A 397 -4.52 0.88 26.21
CA ARG A 397 -3.29 1.55 26.62
C ARG A 397 -2.83 2.55 25.56
N TYR A 398 -2.80 2.16 24.29
CA TYR A 398 -2.32 3.05 23.23
C TYR A 398 -3.33 4.14 22.85
N LEU A 399 -4.63 3.90 23.02
CA LEU A 399 -5.63 4.96 22.92
C LEU A 399 -5.43 6.03 24.00
N GLU A 400 -5.16 5.63 25.26
CA GLU A 400 -4.82 6.59 26.31
C GLU A 400 -3.54 7.39 26.01
N ILE A 401 -2.50 6.73 25.46
CA ILE A 401 -1.26 7.40 25.04
C ILE A 401 -1.51 8.43 23.94
N THR A 402 -2.41 8.12 23.01
CA THR A 402 -2.70 8.96 21.83
C THR A 402 -3.84 9.95 22.07
N LYS A 403 -4.22 10.19 23.34
CA LYS A 403 -5.26 11.17 23.68
C LYS A 403 -4.90 12.56 23.19
N GLY A 404 -5.84 13.16 22.44
CA GLY A 404 -5.64 14.47 21.78
C GLY A 404 -5.03 14.38 20.38
N CYS A 405 -4.67 13.18 19.90
CA CYS A 405 -4.26 12.96 18.52
C CYS A 405 -5.45 12.62 17.61
N VAL A 406 -5.26 12.72 16.29
CA VAL A 406 -6.16 12.16 15.29
C VAL A 406 -5.69 10.76 14.96
N VAL A 407 -6.42 9.72 15.37
CA VAL A 407 -5.90 8.34 15.41
C VAL A 407 -6.61 7.42 14.43
N GLU A 408 -5.85 6.58 13.74
CA GLU A 408 -6.35 5.37 13.10
C GLU A 408 -5.59 4.15 13.63
N ILE A 409 -6.30 3.05 13.86
CA ILE A 409 -5.81 1.78 14.40
C ILE A 409 -5.66 0.82 13.22
N ILE A 410 -4.44 0.37 12.97
CA ILE A 410 -4.10 -0.44 11.81
C ILE A 410 -3.58 -1.81 12.25
N MET A 411 -4.17 -2.87 11.71
CA MET A 411 -3.63 -4.22 11.71
C MET A 411 -3.30 -4.62 10.28
N LYS A 412 -2.02 -4.88 10.01
CA LYS A 412 -1.51 -5.28 8.69
C LYS A 412 -0.19 -6.03 8.87
N ASP A 413 0.53 -6.32 7.78
CA ASP A 413 1.81 -7.04 7.79
C ASP A 413 1.69 -8.47 8.37
N ASN A 414 0.49 -9.07 8.31
CA ASN A 414 0.26 -10.44 8.78
C ASN A 414 0.69 -11.45 7.71
N ASN A 415 1.79 -12.15 7.96
CA ASN A 415 2.16 -13.31 7.13
C ASN A 415 1.22 -14.51 7.33
N THR A 416 0.68 -14.66 8.53
CA THR A 416 -0.26 -15.70 8.94
C THR A 416 -1.19 -15.11 10.01
N ILE A 417 -2.42 -15.62 10.06
CA ILE A 417 -3.39 -15.33 11.14
C ILE A 417 -3.65 -16.60 11.98
N GLY A 418 -2.70 -17.53 11.99
CA GLY A 418 -2.77 -18.78 12.77
C GLY A 418 -3.76 -19.80 12.21
N ASN A 419 -4.03 -19.76 10.91
CA ASN A 419 -5.10 -20.51 10.23
C ASN A 419 -6.47 -20.30 10.88
N ASN A 420 -6.70 -19.12 11.46
CA ASN A 420 -7.94 -18.81 12.16
C ASN A 420 -8.49 -17.44 11.74
N PRO A 421 -9.42 -17.39 10.77
CA PRO A 421 -10.11 -16.18 10.36
C PRO A 421 -10.83 -15.44 11.51
N GLN A 422 -11.17 -16.12 12.61
CA GLN A 422 -11.77 -15.44 13.75
C GLN A 422 -10.81 -14.44 14.40
N ASN A 423 -9.49 -14.60 14.26
CA ASN A 423 -8.53 -13.66 14.85
C ASN A 423 -8.72 -12.24 14.31
N VAL A 424 -8.91 -12.07 13.00
CA VAL A 424 -9.11 -10.74 12.40
C VAL A 424 -10.49 -10.15 12.72
N ILE A 425 -11.52 -11.01 12.78
CA ILE A 425 -12.90 -10.60 13.14
C ILE A 425 -12.95 -10.14 14.60
N ARG A 426 -12.40 -10.93 15.52
CA ARG A 426 -12.38 -10.63 16.94
C ARG A 426 -11.49 -9.43 17.24
N TRP A 427 -10.33 -9.32 16.61
CA TRP A 427 -9.46 -8.16 16.75
C TRP A 427 -10.17 -6.87 16.32
N SER A 428 -10.78 -6.85 15.14
CA SER A 428 -11.50 -5.68 14.61
C SER A 428 -12.68 -5.28 15.50
N LYS A 429 -13.40 -6.28 16.04
CA LYS A 429 -14.47 -6.05 17.02
C LYS A 429 -13.95 -5.41 18.31
N ILE A 430 -12.86 -5.93 18.89
CA ILE A 430 -12.28 -5.37 20.11
C ILE A 430 -11.78 -3.95 19.86
N ALA A 431 -11.11 -3.72 18.73
CA ALA A 431 -10.65 -2.39 18.34
C ALA A 431 -11.82 -1.40 18.23
N ARG A 432 -12.95 -1.83 17.66
CA ARG A 432 -14.18 -1.03 17.53
C ARG A 432 -14.72 -0.62 18.89
N GLU A 433 -14.92 -1.60 19.76
CA GLU A 433 -15.45 -1.37 21.11
C GLU A 433 -14.55 -0.42 21.90
N GLU A 434 -13.22 -0.58 21.85
CA GLU A 434 -12.31 0.32 22.57
C GLU A 434 -12.24 1.72 21.92
N ALA A 435 -12.30 1.83 20.60
CA ALA A 435 -12.34 3.13 19.92
C ALA A 435 -13.62 3.91 20.24
N GLU A 436 -14.77 3.23 20.33
CA GLU A 436 -16.05 3.84 20.73
C GLU A 436 -16.06 4.22 22.21
N ASN A 437 -15.59 3.34 23.10
CA ASN A 437 -15.50 3.63 24.54
C ASN A 437 -14.53 4.76 24.88
N PHE A 438 -13.47 4.94 24.08
CA PHE A 438 -12.51 6.03 24.24
C PHE A 438 -13.07 7.38 23.78
N TRP A 439 -14.03 7.36 22.84
CA TRP A 439 -14.62 8.55 22.25
C TRP A 439 -15.83 9.10 23.02
N LEU A 440 -16.54 8.22 23.73
CA LEU A 440 -17.59 8.58 24.70
C LEU A 440 -16.99 9.20 25.96
#